data_AF-A0A9E3SV05-F1
#
_entry.id   AF-A0A9E3SV05-F1
#
_cell.length_a   1.000
_cell.length_b   1.000
_cell.length_c   1.000
_cell.angle_alpha   90.00
_cell.angle_beta   90.00
_cell.angle_gamma   90.00
#
_symmetry.space_group_name_H-M   'P 1'
#
loop_
_entity.id
_entity.type
_entity.pdbx_description
1 polymer ?
#
loop_
_entity_poly.entity_id
_entity_poly.type
_entity_poly.pdbx_seq_one_letter_code
_entity_poly.pdbx_strand_id
1 'polypeptide(L)'
;MARPAVARSGSSDAYWIARLARGAKPVFVLAESAQDAERLRDEVAWFDPALSVHRLPDWEILPYDQFSPHPDLVSERLATLHQFAQGACDVGIVPVTTALQRLPPRGYLAGRTFFLRQKARLDLAGLKAQLALAGYAAVQQVMAPGEFCVRGGLVDLFPTGSAIPYRLDLLGEEIESIRTFDVDTQRSLYPVPEVRLLPAREFPMDEAGRARFRASFRERFEGDPTKRRAYKDVSNGVAPPGVECYLPLFFEETATLFEYLPAGATCVLHEDVAAGAEAFWRDLGSRWNLLRGDPDRPLLPPGELYLTAEDFFVRLKDFPRLDVRRAASGPPPAGAPAIEVADLPDVGVDRRAA
;
A
#
# COMPACT_ATOMS: atom_id res chain seq x y z
N MET A 1 5.73 -30.60 9.20
CA MET A 1 4.27 -30.78 9.36
C MET A 1 3.61 -30.58 8.01
N ALA A 2 2.72 -31.47 7.61
CA ALA A 2 1.98 -31.32 6.36
C ALA A 2 1.03 -30.11 6.45
N ARG A 3 0.94 -29.32 5.38
CA ARG A 3 0.21 -28.04 5.36
C ARG A 3 -1.25 -28.29 4.98
N PRO A 4 -2.26 -27.70 5.64
CA PRO A 4 -3.63 -27.79 5.16
C PRO A 4 -3.77 -27.16 3.78
N ALA A 5 -4.45 -27.86 2.88
CA ALA A 5 -4.76 -27.38 1.54
C ALA A 5 -6.29 -27.25 1.39
N VAL A 6 -6.79 -26.22 0.71
CA VAL A 6 -8.22 -26.13 0.38
C VAL A 6 -8.38 -26.20 -1.13
N ALA A 7 -9.16 -27.16 -1.60
CA ALA A 7 -9.54 -27.26 -3.01
C ALA A 7 -10.62 -26.22 -3.31
N ARG A 8 -10.47 -25.46 -4.40
CA ARG A 8 -11.43 -24.40 -4.76
C ARG A 8 -12.41 -24.81 -5.87
N SER A 9 -13.69 -24.49 -5.65
CA SER A 9 -14.75 -24.33 -6.67
C SER A 9 -15.58 -23.06 -6.42
N GLY A 10 -15.90 -22.29 -7.46
CA GLY A 10 -16.62 -21.00 -7.33
C GLY A 10 -15.93 -20.03 -6.35
N SER A 11 -16.71 -19.48 -5.40
CA SER A 11 -16.26 -18.56 -4.34
C SER A 11 -16.03 -19.24 -2.98
N SER A 12 -15.81 -20.56 -2.97
CA SER A 12 -15.56 -21.34 -1.75
C SER A 12 -14.27 -20.93 -1.01
N ASP A 13 -13.27 -20.45 -1.75
CA ASP A 13 -12.05 -19.85 -1.21
C ASP A 13 -12.36 -18.63 -0.36
N ALA A 14 -13.12 -17.67 -0.90
CA ALA A 14 -13.53 -16.47 -0.17
C ALA A 14 -14.39 -16.80 1.06
N TYR A 15 -15.33 -17.73 0.94
CA TYR A 15 -16.12 -18.20 2.08
C TYR A 15 -15.24 -18.81 3.18
N TRP A 16 -14.29 -19.67 2.80
CA TRP A 16 -13.37 -20.29 3.75
C TRP A 16 -12.47 -19.26 4.44
N ILE A 17 -11.94 -18.29 3.69
CA ILE A 17 -11.15 -17.17 4.23
C ILE A 17 -11.98 -16.37 5.24
N ALA A 18 -13.24 -16.04 4.93
CA ALA A 18 -14.12 -15.33 5.84
C ALA A 18 -14.38 -16.12 7.14
N ARG A 19 -14.57 -17.45 7.02
CA ARG A 19 -14.72 -18.34 8.18
C ARG A 19 -13.45 -18.44 9.02
N LEU A 20 -12.28 -18.48 8.40
CA LEU A 20 -10.98 -18.49 9.07
C LEU A 20 -10.76 -17.19 9.85
N ALA A 21 -11.14 -16.07 9.25
CA ALA A 21 -10.97 -14.72 9.80
C ALA A 21 -11.87 -14.41 11.01
N ARG A 22 -12.91 -15.22 11.27
CA ARG A 22 -13.65 -15.15 12.55
C ARG A 22 -12.84 -15.60 13.77
N GLY A 23 -11.67 -16.22 13.55
CA GLY A 23 -10.73 -16.48 14.62
C GLY A 23 -10.15 -15.17 15.19
N ALA A 24 -9.53 -15.24 16.37
CA ALA A 24 -8.98 -14.05 17.03
C ALA A 24 -7.68 -13.49 16.39
N LYS A 25 -7.25 -14.01 15.23
CA LYS A 25 -5.95 -13.70 14.62
C LYS A 25 -6.15 -13.20 13.19
N PRO A 26 -5.51 -12.08 12.79
CA PRO A 26 -5.56 -11.58 11.42
C PRO A 26 -5.11 -12.62 10.39
N VAL A 27 -5.81 -12.65 9.26
CA VAL A 27 -5.50 -13.50 8.11
C VAL A 27 -4.93 -12.63 6.99
N PHE A 28 -3.78 -13.00 6.44
CA PHE A 28 -3.17 -12.31 5.31
C PHE A 28 -3.12 -13.21 4.08
N VAL A 29 -3.91 -12.88 3.07
CA VAL A 29 -3.97 -13.60 1.81
C VAL A 29 -2.95 -13.02 0.84
N LEU A 30 -2.00 -13.85 0.44
CA LEU A 30 -1.02 -13.58 -0.60
C LEU A 30 -1.56 -14.21 -1.88
N ALA A 31 -2.11 -13.40 -2.78
CA ALA A 31 -2.75 -13.85 -4.01
C ALA A 31 -1.76 -13.94 -5.17
N GLU A 32 -1.88 -14.95 -6.02
CA GLU A 32 -1.08 -15.06 -7.24
C GLU A 32 -1.23 -13.83 -8.16
N SER A 33 -2.44 -13.29 -8.28
CA SER A 33 -2.75 -12.18 -9.19
C SER A 33 -3.49 -11.02 -8.51
N ALA A 34 -3.37 -9.82 -9.10
CA ALA A 34 -4.15 -8.66 -8.66
C ALA A 34 -5.66 -8.85 -8.87
N GLN A 35 -6.05 -9.59 -9.91
CA GLN A 35 -7.45 -9.91 -10.19
C GLN A 35 -8.05 -10.81 -9.10
N ASP A 36 -7.30 -11.81 -8.64
CA ASP A 36 -7.74 -12.65 -7.53
C ASP A 36 -7.82 -11.88 -6.22
N ALA A 37 -6.84 -11.01 -5.95
CA ALA A 37 -6.87 -10.14 -4.78
C ALA A 37 -8.13 -9.25 -4.75
N GLU A 38 -8.50 -8.69 -5.91
CA GLU A 38 -9.70 -7.86 -6.04
C GLU A 38 -10.98 -8.65 -5.80
N ARG A 39 -11.12 -9.80 -6.46
CA ARG A 39 -12.28 -10.68 -6.27
C ARG A 39 -12.42 -11.09 -4.81
N LEU A 40 -11.33 -11.52 -4.18
CA LEU A 40 -11.34 -11.98 -2.79
C LEU A 40 -11.72 -10.87 -1.82
N ARG A 41 -11.29 -9.62 -2.05
CA ARG A 41 -11.74 -8.48 -1.23
C ARG A 41 -13.25 -8.38 -1.22
N ASP A 42 -13.88 -8.42 -2.39
CA ASP A 42 -15.33 -8.27 -2.53
C ASP A 42 -16.09 -9.46 -1.98
N GLU A 43 -15.66 -10.67 -2.34
CA GLU A 43 -16.36 -11.89 -1.94
C GLU A 43 -16.24 -12.13 -0.42
N VAL A 44 -15.07 -11.92 0.19
CA VAL A 44 -14.90 -12.09 1.65
C VAL A 44 -15.78 -11.11 2.41
N ALA A 45 -15.78 -9.82 2.00
CA ALA A 45 -16.63 -8.80 2.62
C ALA A 45 -18.12 -9.07 2.39
N TRP A 46 -18.50 -9.71 1.27
CA TRP A 46 -19.88 -10.12 1.01
C TRP A 46 -20.31 -11.28 1.92
N PHE A 47 -19.46 -12.30 2.11
CA PHE A 47 -19.77 -13.46 2.96
C PHE A 47 -19.84 -13.10 4.45
N ASP A 48 -19.03 -12.14 4.90
CA ASP A 48 -19.10 -11.64 6.26
C ASP A 48 -18.84 -10.12 6.34
N PRO A 49 -19.91 -9.31 6.26
CA PRO A 49 -19.81 -7.84 6.30
C PRO A 49 -19.30 -7.27 7.63
N ALA A 50 -19.16 -8.10 8.69
CA ALA A 50 -18.62 -7.67 9.96
C ALA A 50 -17.08 -7.68 9.99
N LEU A 51 -16.43 -8.33 9.01
CA LEU A 51 -14.97 -8.37 8.91
C LEU A 51 -14.42 -7.06 8.34
N SER A 52 -13.34 -6.58 8.95
CA SER A 52 -12.50 -5.53 8.39
C SER A 52 -11.55 -6.12 7.34
N VAL A 53 -11.90 -5.96 6.06
CA VAL A 53 -11.14 -6.49 4.92
C VAL A 53 -10.41 -5.34 4.21
N HIS A 54 -9.09 -5.46 4.08
CA HIS A 54 -8.26 -4.45 3.43
C HIS A 54 -7.35 -5.09 2.36
N ARG A 55 -7.38 -4.52 1.15
CA ARG A 55 -6.47 -4.88 0.06
C ARG A 55 -5.31 -3.88 0.04
N LEU A 56 -4.06 -4.33 -0.02
CA LEU A 56 -2.94 -3.44 -0.31
C LEU A 56 -2.89 -3.18 -1.82
N PRO A 57 -3.13 -1.96 -2.31
CA PRO A 57 -3.07 -1.66 -3.74
C PRO A 57 -1.65 -1.77 -4.28
N ASP A 58 -1.52 -2.13 -5.55
CA ASP A 58 -0.29 -1.93 -6.29
C ASP A 58 -0.08 -0.43 -6.61
N TRP A 59 1.11 -0.05 -7.07
CA TRP A 59 1.30 1.29 -7.62
C TRP A 59 0.61 1.49 -8.98
N GLU A 60 0.21 0.41 -9.65
CA GLU A 60 -0.41 0.41 -10.99
C GLU A 60 0.46 1.10 -12.05
N ILE A 61 1.77 1.06 -11.83
CA ILE A 61 2.80 1.47 -12.79
C ILE A 61 3.78 0.31 -12.96
N LEU A 62 4.48 0.29 -14.08
CA LEU A 62 5.47 -0.76 -14.32
C LEU A 62 6.72 -0.52 -13.44
N PRO A 63 7.46 -1.56 -13.03
CA PRO A 63 8.75 -1.36 -12.37
C PRO A 63 9.67 -0.48 -13.21
N TYR A 64 10.32 0.54 -12.63
CA TYR A 64 11.10 1.51 -13.40
C TYR A 64 10.27 2.32 -14.42
N ASP A 65 8.99 2.61 -14.15
CA ASP A 65 8.23 3.57 -14.96
C ASP A 65 8.66 5.02 -14.75
N GLN A 66 8.41 5.88 -15.73
CA GLN A 66 8.66 7.32 -15.64
C GLN A 66 7.48 8.06 -15.00
N PHE A 67 6.38 7.36 -14.74
CA PHE A 67 5.23 7.90 -14.03
C PHE A 67 5.35 7.60 -12.54
N SER A 68 4.84 8.51 -11.72
CA SER A 68 4.58 8.22 -10.30
C SER A 68 3.19 7.60 -10.17
N PRO A 69 2.96 6.76 -9.15
CA PRO A 69 1.63 6.24 -8.85
C PRO A 69 0.64 7.37 -8.61
N HIS A 70 -0.64 7.10 -8.90
CA HIS A 70 -1.70 8.06 -8.64
C HIS A 70 -1.76 8.40 -7.13
N PRO A 71 -1.97 9.68 -6.74
CA PRO A 71 -2.05 10.07 -5.33
C PRO A 71 -3.08 9.29 -4.52
N ASP A 72 -4.22 8.93 -5.11
CA ASP A 72 -5.24 8.11 -4.46
C ASP A 72 -4.73 6.70 -4.12
N LEU A 73 -3.93 6.08 -5.01
CA LEU A 73 -3.33 4.77 -4.75
C LEU A 73 -2.29 4.85 -3.64
N VAL A 74 -1.44 5.88 -3.65
CA VAL A 74 -0.47 6.13 -2.55
C VAL A 74 -1.21 6.35 -1.23
N SER A 75 -2.32 7.08 -1.28
CA SER A 75 -3.19 7.36 -0.15
C SER A 75 -3.77 6.08 0.46
N GLU A 76 -4.38 5.24 -0.38
CA GLU A 76 -4.96 3.95 0.01
C GLU A 76 -3.88 2.98 0.51
N ARG A 77 -2.71 2.95 -0.12
CA ARG A 77 -1.56 2.13 0.31
C ARG A 77 -1.08 2.50 1.70
N LEU A 78 -0.80 3.79 1.95
CA LEU A 78 -0.30 4.24 3.25
C LEU A 78 -1.34 4.01 4.36
N ALA A 79 -2.63 4.17 4.05
CA ALA A 79 -3.72 3.80 4.96
C ALA A 79 -3.71 2.32 5.29
N THR A 80 -3.62 1.46 4.27
CA THR A 80 -3.64 0.00 4.43
C THR A 80 -2.42 -0.49 5.21
N LEU A 81 -1.23 0.02 4.88
CA LEU A 81 0.00 -0.27 5.64
C LEU A 81 -0.11 0.19 7.10
N HIS A 82 -0.75 1.32 7.35
CA HIS A 82 -1.03 1.76 8.72
C HIS A 82 -1.97 0.78 9.44
N GLN A 83 -3.06 0.34 8.83
CA GLN A 83 -3.97 -0.65 9.44
C GLN A 83 -3.26 -1.98 9.72
N PHE A 84 -2.45 -2.46 8.78
CA PHE A 84 -1.66 -3.68 8.96
C PHE A 84 -0.68 -3.54 10.14
N ALA A 85 0.06 -2.43 10.20
CA ALA A 85 1.02 -2.17 11.27
C ALA A 85 0.39 -2.05 12.66
N GLN A 86 -0.88 -1.64 12.74
CA GLN A 86 -1.66 -1.54 13.98
C GLN A 86 -2.42 -2.83 14.34
N GLY A 87 -2.46 -3.82 13.43
CA GLY A 87 -3.28 -5.01 13.60
C GLY A 87 -4.79 -4.73 13.57
N ALA A 88 -5.20 -3.59 12.97
CA ALA A 88 -6.58 -3.15 12.88
C ALA A 88 -7.25 -3.66 11.59
N CYS A 89 -7.10 -4.96 11.34
CA CYS A 89 -7.56 -5.63 10.13
C CYS A 89 -7.82 -7.11 10.45
N ASP A 90 -8.96 -7.65 10.02
CA ASP A 90 -9.26 -9.08 10.16
C ASP A 90 -8.69 -9.86 8.96
N VAL A 91 -8.81 -9.29 7.75
CA VAL A 91 -8.30 -9.90 6.51
C VAL A 91 -7.51 -8.88 5.67
N GLY A 92 -6.20 -9.07 5.58
CA GLY A 92 -5.34 -8.35 4.65
C GLY A 92 -5.19 -9.13 3.35
N ILE A 93 -5.34 -8.51 2.19
CA ILE A 93 -5.19 -9.17 0.88
C ILE A 93 -4.13 -8.43 0.07
N VAL A 94 -3.11 -9.15 -0.40
CA VAL A 94 -1.98 -8.56 -1.12
C VAL A 94 -1.63 -9.42 -2.32
N PRO A 95 -1.62 -8.87 -3.55
CA PRO A 95 -1.06 -9.56 -4.71
C PRO A 95 0.43 -9.86 -4.48
N VAL A 96 0.92 -11.01 -4.96
CA VAL A 96 2.33 -11.40 -4.76
C VAL A 96 3.29 -10.36 -5.35
N THR A 97 2.98 -9.77 -6.50
CA THR A 97 3.77 -8.71 -7.13
C THR A 97 4.00 -7.52 -6.20
N THR A 98 2.95 -7.11 -5.48
CA THR A 98 2.99 -6.02 -4.51
C THR A 98 3.67 -6.45 -3.20
N ALA A 99 3.48 -7.70 -2.78
CA ALA A 99 4.11 -8.25 -1.57
C ALA A 99 5.64 -8.41 -1.69
N LEU A 100 6.15 -8.57 -2.93
CA LEU A 100 7.59 -8.60 -3.20
C LEU A 100 8.23 -7.22 -3.09
N GLN A 101 7.47 -6.14 -3.23
CA GLN A 101 8.00 -4.78 -3.23
C GLN A 101 8.58 -4.40 -1.85
N ARG A 102 9.72 -3.71 -1.84
CA ARG A 102 10.22 -3.03 -0.65
C ARG A 102 9.32 -1.85 -0.30
N LEU A 103 9.13 -1.63 1.00
CA LEU A 103 8.22 -0.65 1.57
C LEU A 103 8.99 0.35 2.45
N PRO A 104 8.42 1.55 2.73
CA PRO A 104 8.96 2.40 3.77
C PRO A 104 9.06 1.65 5.12
N PRO A 105 10.04 1.97 5.98
CA PRO A 105 10.09 1.42 7.33
C PRO A 105 8.84 1.75 8.14
N ARG A 106 8.39 0.84 9.01
CA ARG A 106 7.24 1.09 9.90
C ARG A 106 7.39 2.34 10.75
N GLY A 107 8.61 2.62 11.20
CA GLY A 107 8.93 3.83 11.96
C GLY A 107 8.71 5.13 11.17
N TYR A 108 8.82 5.10 9.84
CA TYR A 108 8.55 6.26 8.99
C TYR A 108 7.07 6.67 9.05
N LEU A 109 6.16 5.70 8.96
CA LEU A 109 4.71 5.93 9.09
C LEU A 109 4.32 6.35 10.51
N ALA A 110 4.81 5.62 11.52
CA ALA A 110 4.46 5.89 12.91
C ALA A 110 4.93 7.29 13.36
N GLY A 111 6.15 7.68 13.00
CA GLY A 111 6.73 8.97 13.39
C GLY A 111 6.14 10.19 12.68
N ARG A 112 5.27 10.00 11.70
CA ARG A 112 4.67 11.08 10.89
C ARG A 112 3.15 10.99 10.83
N THR A 113 2.55 10.29 11.79
CA THR A 113 1.09 10.29 12.01
C THR A 113 0.75 11.30 13.09
N PHE A 114 -0.20 12.21 12.82
CA PHE A 114 -0.67 13.17 13.83
C PHE A 114 -2.17 13.44 13.74
N PHE A 115 -2.74 13.92 14.85
CA PHE A 115 -4.17 14.15 15.01
C PHE A 115 -4.43 15.65 15.19
N LEU A 116 -5.41 16.18 14.46
CA LEU A 116 -5.94 17.52 14.68
C LEU A 116 -7.35 17.37 15.23
N ARG A 117 -7.59 17.96 16.40
CA ARG A 117 -8.87 17.84 17.12
C ARG A 117 -9.53 19.20 17.21
N GLN A 118 -10.85 19.20 17.14
CA GLN A 118 -11.63 20.39 17.47
C GLN A 118 -11.27 20.88 18.88
N LYS A 119 -11.24 22.21 19.07
CA LYS A 119 -10.84 22.91 20.30
C LYS A 119 -9.36 22.81 20.67
N ALA A 120 -8.53 22.18 19.82
CA ALA A 120 -7.09 22.20 20.02
C ALA A 120 -6.51 23.54 19.57
N ARG A 121 -5.44 23.96 20.26
CA ARG A 121 -4.61 25.09 19.81
C ARG A 121 -3.74 24.64 18.64
N LEU A 122 -3.64 25.46 17.60
CA LEU A 122 -2.93 25.19 16.36
C LEU A 122 -2.03 26.36 15.98
N ASP A 123 -0.72 26.14 16.00
CA ASP A 123 0.24 27.03 15.35
C ASP A 123 0.20 26.78 13.84
N LEU A 124 -0.34 27.75 13.10
CA LEU A 124 -0.48 27.65 11.65
C LEU A 124 0.87 27.59 10.92
N ALA A 125 1.89 28.29 11.41
CA ALA A 125 3.22 28.26 10.82
C ALA A 125 3.89 26.89 11.07
N GLY A 126 3.77 26.40 12.29
CA GLY A 126 4.17 25.05 12.68
C GLY A 126 3.47 23.96 11.85
N LEU A 127 2.15 24.06 11.66
CA LEU A 127 1.39 23.10 10.85
C LEU A 127 1.89 23.07 9.40
N LYS A 128 2.10 24.24 8.78
CA LYS A 128 2.63 24.33 7.41
C LYS A 128 3.98 23.62 7.29
N ALA A 129 4.87 23.85 8.25
CA ALA A 129 6.17 23.18 8.28
C ALA A 129 6.00 21.67 8.46
N GLN A 130 5.14 21.21 9.37
CA GLN A 130 4.87 19.79 9.59
C GLN A 130 4.27 19.09 8.37
N LEU A 131 3.32 19.72 7.68
CA LEU A 131 2.73 19.20 6.45
C LEU A 131 3.77 19.10 5.34
N ALA A 132 4.63 20.10 5.18
CA ALA A 132 5.74 20.04 4.23
C ALA A 132 6.72 18.91 4.56
N LEU A 133 7.07 18.71 5.84
CA LEU A 133 7.91 17.58 6.30
C LEU A 133 7.23 16.22 6.08
N ALA A 134 5.91 16.16 6.18
CA ALA A 134 5.10 14.99 5.86
C ALA A 134 4.90 14.78 4.35
N GLY A 135 5.43 15.67 3.50
CA GLY A 135 5.42 15.55 2.04
C GLY A 135 4.19 16.15 1.36
N TYR A 136 3.35 16.89 2.08
CA TYR A 136 2.15 17.51 1.52
C TYR A 136 2.50 18.69 0.62
N ALA A 137 1.75 18.84 -0.48
CA ALA A 137 1.88 19.94 -1.42
C ALA A 137 1.03 21.14 -1.00
N ALA A 138 1.67 22.31 -0.88
CA ALA A 138 0.96 23.56 -0.69
C ALA A 138 0.38 24.03 -2.05
N VAL A 139 -0.95 24.07 -2.15
CA VAL A 139 -1.67 24.41 -3.38
C VAL A 139 -2.60 25.61 -3.15
N GLN A 140 -3.16 26.16 -4.23
CA GLN A 140 -4.17 27.22 -4.11
C GLN A 140 -5.54 26.65 -3.74
N GLN A 141 -5.87 25.48 -4.27
CA GLN A 141 -7.12 24.78 -4.07
C GLN A 141 -6.81 23.29 -3.95
N VAL A 142 -7.37 22.66 -2.92
CA VAL A 142 -7.16 21.25 -2.62
C VAL A 142 -8.11 20.42 -3.48
N MET A 143 -7.54 19.48 -4.24
CA MET A 143 -8.23 18.60 -5.17
C MET A 143 -7.87 17.12 -4.95
N ALA A 144 -6.66 16.81 -4.49
CA ALA A 144 -6.17 15.44 -4.34
C ALA A 144 -5.56 15.16 -2.96
N PRO A 145 -5.49 13.88 -2.52
CA PRO A 145 -4.81 13.50 -1.29
C PRO A 145 -3.35 13.97 -1.26
N GLY A 146 -2.88 14.38 -0.08
CA GLY A 146 -1.53 14.93 0.08
C GLY A 146 -1.44 16.43 -0.25
N GLU A 147 -2.55 17.11 -0.48
CA GLU A 147 -2.58 18.56 -0.70
C GLU A 147 -3.12 19.33 0.51
N PHE A 148 -2.68 20.58 0.65
CA PHE A 148 -3.27 21.51 1.60
C PHE A 148 -3.21 22.95 1.08
N CYS A 149 -4.12 23.80 1.56
CA CYS A 149 -4.05 25.23 1.36
C CYS A 149 -4.46 25.99 2.63
N VAL A 150 -3.98 27.22 2.76
CA VAL A 150 -4.26 28.08 3.91
C VAL A 150 -4.74 29.43 3.42
N ARG A 151 -5.93 29.83 3.88
CA ARG A 151 -6.64 31.05 3.46
C ARG A 151 -7.15 31.79 4.70
N GLY A 152 -6.34 32.68 5.25
CA GLY A 152 -6.65 33.36 6.52
C GLY A 152 -6.79 32.34 7.65
N GLY A 153 -7.97 32.30 8.30
CA GLY A 153 -8.31 31.32 9.34
C GLY A 153 -8.78 29.96 8.81
N LEU A 154 -8.86 29.75 7.50
CA LEU A 154 -9.26 28.47 6.93
C LEU A 154 -8.03 27.65 6.50
N VAL A 155 -8.03 26.37 6.84
CA VAL A 155 -7.06 25.39 6.34
C VAL A 155 -7.82 24.27 5.66
N ASP A 156 -7.65 24.13 4.35
CA ASP A 156 -8.12 22.94 3.63
C ASP A 156 -6.98 21.95 3.54
N LEU A 157 -7.29 20.68 3.78
CA LEU A 157 -6.31 19.61 3.76
C LEU A 157 -6.98 18.33 3.30
N PHE A 158 -6.30 17.58 2.43
CA PHE A 158 -6.76 16.25 2.02
C PHE A 158 -5.78 15.22 2.59
N PRO A 159 -6.07 14.63 3.77
CA PRO A 159 -5.20 13.66 4.39
C PRO A 159 -5.03 12.43 3.51
N THR A 160 -3.80 11.96 3.43
CA THR A 160 -3.52 10.60 3.00
C THR A 160 -4.24 9.60 3.91
N GLY A 161 -4.92 8.66 3.29
CA GLY A 161 -5.75 7.64 3.92
C GLY A 161 -7.16 8.08 4.30
N SER A 162 -7.56 9.30 3.95
CA SER A 162 -8.96 9.72 4.00
C SER A 162 -9.62 9.59 2.63
N ALA A 163 -10.90 9.21 2.61
CA ALA A 163 -11.70 9.20 1.38
C ALA A 163 -12.18 10.61 0.96
N ILE A 164 -12.18 11.57 1.89
CA ILE A 164 -12.67 12.94 1.69
C ILE A 164 -11.75 13.97 2.37
N PRO A 165 -11.67 15.21 1.85
CA PRO A 165 -10.85 16.26 2.44
C PRO A 165 -11.58 16.98 3.58
N TYR A 166 -10.82 17.76 4.35
CA TYR A 166 -11.29 18.49 5.52
C TYR A 166 -10.94 19.97 5.44
N ARG A 167 -11.83 20.80 5.98
CA ARG A 167 -11.67 22.22 6.23
C ARG A 167 -11.63 22.45 7.74
N LEU A 168 -10.52 23.01 8.22
CA LEU A 168 -10.37 23.52 9.57
C LEU A 168 -10.76 25.00 9.55
N ASP A 169 -11.64 25.40 10.46
CA ASP A 169 -11.98 26.79 10.73
C ASP A 169 -11.30 27.23 12.02
N LEU A 170 -10.45 28.26 11.93
CA LEU A 170 -9.65 28.75 13.04
C LEU A 170 -10.20 30.07 13.58
N LEU A 171 -10.42 30.10 14.90
CA LEU A 171 -10.68 31.33 15.65
C LEU A 171 -9.41 31.71 16.41
N GLY A 172 -8.62 32.62 15.82
CA GLY A 172 -7.29 32.92 16.32
C GLY A 172 -6.36 31.72 16.16
N GLU A 173 -5.94 31.12 17.27
CA GLU A 173 -5.08 29.92 17.27
C GLU A 173 -5.86 28.66 17.70
N GLU A 174 -7.18 28.68 17.78
CA GLU A 174 -8.00 27.51 18.14
C GLU A 174 -8.73 26.95 16.92
N ILE A 175 -8.76 25.61 16.80
CA ILE A 175 -9.61 24.92 15.82
C ILE A 175 -11.06 24.97 16.30
N GLU A 176 -11.82 25.95 15.82
CA GLU A 176 -13.22 26.12 16.17
C GLU A 176 -14.08 24.98 15.62
N SER A 177 -13.87 24.61 14.35
CA SER A 177 -14.59 23.50 13.73
C SER A 177 -13.76 22.76 12.69
N ILE A 178 -14.07 21.48 12.51
CA ILE A 178 -13.55 20.64 11.43
C ILE A 178 -14.75 20.13 10.65
N ARG A 179 -14.73 20.31 9.33
CA ARG A 179 -15.78 19.84 8.43
C ARG A 179 -15.17 19.12 7.25
N THR A 180 -15.85 18.10 6.75
CA THR A 180 -15.51 17.55 5.44
C THR A 180 -15.96 18.53 4.36
N PHE A 181 -15.40 18.45 3.16
CA PHE A 181 -15.86 19.25 2.02
C PHE A 181 -15.77 18.48 0.71
N ASP A 182 -16.54 18.94 -0.28
CA ASP A 182 -16.56 18.38 -1.62
C ASP A 182 -15.53 19.08 -2.52
N VAL A 183 -14.63 18.34 -3.17
CA VAL A 183 -13.52 18.90 -3.95
C VAL A 183 -13.99 19.66 -5.20
N ASP A 184 -15.13 19.29 -5.78
CA ASP A 184 -15.62 19.91 -7.01
C ASP A 184 -16.34 21.23 -6.73
N THR A 185 -17.21 21.23 -5.73
CA THR A 185 -18.03 22.39 -5.35
C THR A 185 -17.34 23.29 -4.33
N GLN A 186 -16.28 22.81 -3.66
CA GLN A 186 -15.54 23.48 -2.59
C GLN A 186 -16.41 23.85 -1.36
N ARG A 187 -17.56 23.19 -1.21
CA ARG A 187 -18.53 23.43 -0.13
C ARG A 187 -18.32 22.46 1.01
N SER A 188 -18.37 23.00 2.23
CA SER A 188 -18.36 22.18 3.44
C SER A 188 -19.61 21.32 3.54
N LEU A 189 -19.42 20.10 4.03
CA LEU A 189 -20.45 19.10 4.23
C LEU A 189 -20.64 18.88 5.74
N TYR A 190 -20.22 17.73 6.27
CA TYR A 190 -20.53 17.30 7.63
C TYR A 190 -19.40 17.65 8.61
N PRO A 191 -19.72 18.04 9.86
CA PRO A 191 -18.70 18.25 10.89
C PRO A 191 -18.10 16.91 11.36
N VAL A 192 -16.83 16.94 11.75
CA VAL A 192 -16.13 15.80 12.37
C VAL A 192 -15.36 16.27 13.61
N PRO A 193 -15.16 15.39 14.62
CA PRO A 193 -14.49 15.78 15.86
C PRO A 193 -12.97 15.90 15.71
N GLU A 194 -12.38 15.12 14.80
CA GLU A 194 -10.94 15.07 14.59
C GLU A 194 -10.59 14.63 13.16
N VAL A 195 -9.37 14.90 12.75
CA VAL A 195 -8.76 14.35 11.53
C VAL A 195 -7.41 13.73 11.86
N ARG A 196 -7.13 12.58 11.26
CA ARG A 196 -5.84 11.89 11.32
C ARG A 196 -5.08 12.13 10.03
N LEU A 197 -3.81 12.51 10.15
CA LEU A 197 -2.91 12.77 9.04
C LEU A 197 -1.84 11.69 8.98
N LEU A 198 -1.72 11.03 7.83
CA LEU A 198 -0.60 10.17 7.45
C LEU A 198 0.39 10.97 6.58
N PRO A 199 1.64 10.50 6.38
CA PRO A 199 2.53 11.06 5.36
C PRO A 199 1.86 11.12 3.99
N ALA A 200 2.19 12.11 3.17
CA ALA A 200 1.68 12.22 1.80
C ALA A 200 2.44 11.34 0.79
N ARG A 201 3.57 10.75 1.20
CA ARG A 201 4.46 9.97 0.34
C ARG A 201 4.97 8.75 1.09
N GLU A 202 5.41 7.75 0.33
CA GLU A 202 6.10 6.56 0.86
C GLU A 202 7.59 6.84 1.17
N PHE A 203 8.07 8.08 1.06
CA PHE A 203 9.45 8.47 1.33
C PHE A 203 9.57 9.92 1.85
N PRO A 204 10.58 10.23 2.68
CA PRO A 204 10.80 11.57 3.21
C PRO A 204 11.31 12.55 2.13
N MET A 205 10.68 13.73 2.06
CA MET A 205 11.12 14.88 1.25
C MET A 205 11.58 16.07 2.10
N ASP A 206 11.71 15.88 3.41
CA ASP A 206 12.37 16.82 4.30
C ASP A 206 13.88 16.94 4.00
N GLU A 207 14.56 17.92 4.60
CA GLU A 207 16.00 18.14 4.31
C GLU A 207 16.84 16.91 4.69
N ALA A 208 16.48 16.19 5.75
CA ALA A 208 17.17 14.97 6.15
C ALA A 208 17.01 13.85 5.10
N GLY A 209 15.79 13.62 4.61
CA GLY A 209 15.50 12.65 3.55
C GLY A 209 16.18 13.01 2.24
N ARG A 210 16.14 14.30 1.85
CA ARG A 210 16.84 14.80 0.65
C ARG A 210 18.36 14.69 0.79
N ALA A 211 18.92 14.98 1.96
CA ALA A 211 20.36 14.83 2.20
C ALA A 211 20.80 13.37 2.10
N ARG A 212 20.02 12.45 2.66
CA ARG A 212 20.25 11.01 2.54
C ARG A 212 20.19 10.56 1.07
N PHE A 213 19.13 10.94 0.36
CA PHE A 213 19.00 10.65 -1.06
C PHE A 213 20.23 11.09 -1.85
N ARG A 214 20.72 12.34 -1.63
CA ARG A 214 21.92 12.85 -2.31
C ARG A 214 23.17 12.03 -1.98
N ALA A 215 23.32 11.61 -0.72
CA ALA A 215 24.46 10.79 -0.30
C ALA A 215 24.40 9.39 -0.95
N SER A 216 23.29 8.67 -0.77
CA SER A 216 23.10 7.32 -1.31
C SER A 216 23.13 7.29 -2.84
N PHE A 217 22.61 8.32 -3.51
CA PHE A 217 22.68 8.44 -4.97
C PHE A 217 24.14 8.51 -5.49
N ARG A 218 25.00 9.27 -4.81
CA ARG A 218 26.44 9.37 -5.17
C ARG A 218 27.21 8.09 -4.89
N GLU A 219 26.79 7.32 -3.89
CA GLU A 219 27.40 6.03 -3.57
C GLU A 219 26.98 4.93 -4.54
N ARG A 220 25.75 4.98 -5.06
CA ARG A 220 25.20 3.94 -5.94
C ARG A 220 25.45 4.16 -7.42
N PHE A 221 25.59 5.40 -7.87
CA PHE A 221 25.67 5.72 -9.29
C PHE A 221 26.95 6.47 -9.65
N GLU A 222 27.60 6.01 -10.71
CA GLU A 222 28.81 6.64 -11.24
C GLU A 222 28.52 7.88 -12.10
N GLY A 223 29.53 8.73 -12.24
CA GLY A 223 29.48 9.96 -13.02
C GLY A 223 29.00 11.18 -12.23
N ASP A 224 28.70 12.26 -12.95
CA ASP A 224 28.30 13.53 -12.33
C ASP A 224 26.81 13.51 -11.98
N PRO A 225 26.43 13.43 -10.69
CA PRO A 225 25.04 13.36 -10.26
C PRO A 225 24.26 14.63 -10.61
N THR A 226 24.93 15.78 -10.73
CA THR A 226 24.26 17.06 -11.03
C THR A 226 23.72 17.11 -12.46
N LYS A 227 24.16 16.21 -13.34
CA LYS A 227 23.58 16.06 -14.68
C LYS A 227 22.29 15.24 -14.68
N ARG A 228 22.08 14.39 -13.67
CA ARG A 228 20.94 13.48 -13.56
C ARG A 228 19.70 14.22 -13.07
N ARG A 229 18.56 14.01 -13.75
CA ARG A 229 17.30 14.69 -13.42
C ARG A 229 16.83 14.36 -12.00
N ALA A 230 16.80 13.07 -11.64
CA ALA A 230 16.35 12.63 -10.32
C ALA A 230 17.11 13.31 -9.17
N TYR A 231 18.45 13.38 -9.29
CA TYR A 231 19.29 14.04 -8.31
C TYR A 231 19.04 15.55 -8.22
N LYS A 232 18.96 16.25 -9.37
CA LYS A 232 18.68 17.70 -9.40
C LYS A 232 17.33 18.02 -8.77
N ASP A 233 16.27 17.35 -9.20
CA ASP A 233 14.91 17.67 -8.81
C ASP A 233 14.74 17.43 -7.29
N VAL A 234 15.19 16.28 -6.78
CA VAL A 234 15.15 15.99 -5.32
C VAL A 234 16.04 16.97 -4.55
N SER A 235 17.21 17.33 -5.09
CA SER A 235 18.07 18.36 -4.49
C SER A 235 17.41 19.73 -4.44
N ASN A 236 16.47 20.02 -5.32
CA ASN A 236 15.69 21.28 -5.34
C ASN A 236 14.36 21.16 -4.57
N GLY A 237 14.09 20.03 -3.91
CA GLY A 237 12.85 19.81 -3.15
C GLY A 237 11.67 19.40 -4.02
N VAL A 238 11.90 19.05 -5.28
CA VAL A 238 10.89 18.56 -6.21
C VAL A 238 10.96 17.04 -6.26
N ALA A 239 9.83 16.35 -6.12
CA ALA A 239 9.74 14.92 -6.36
C ALA A 239 9.46 14.70 -7.87
N PRO A 240 10.45 14.24 -8.67
CA PRO A 240 10.22 14.02 -10.09
C PRO A 240 9.35 12.78 -10.32
N PRO A 241 8.61 12.72 -11.45
CA PRO A 241 7.89 11.52 -11.84
C PRO A 241 8.78 10.27 -11.86
N GLY A 242 8.30 9.18 -11.26
CA GLY A 242 9.00 7.90 -11.14
C GLY A 242 10.07 7.85 -10.04
N VAL A 243 10.15 8.86 -9.16
CA VAL A 243 11.09 8.89 -8.03
C VAL A 243 10.92 7.70 -7.06
N GLU A 244 9.74 7.09 -7.06
CA GLU A 244 9.39 5.91 -6.28
C GLU A 244 10.34 4.73 -6.55
N CYS A 245 10.90 4.64 -7.76
CA CYS A 245 11.91 3.64 -8.14
C CYS A 245 13.28 3.85 -7.47
N TYR A 246 13.42 4.89 -6.64
CA TYR A 246 14.60 5.18 -5.82
C TYR A 246 14.31 5.10 -4.32
N LEU A 247 13.19 4.48 -3.91
CA LEU A 247 12.78 4.33 -2.51
C LEU A 247 13.94 3.96 -1.55
N PRO A 248 14.84 3.00 -1.87
CA PRO A 248 15.95 2.62 -0.99
C PRO A 248 16.94 3.76 -0.72
N LEU A 249 17.05 4.76 -1.60
CA LEU A 249 17.96 5.90 -1.40
C LEU A 249 17.47 6.88 -0.32
N PHE A 250 16.19 6.78 0.08
CA PHE A 250 15.61 7.64 1.11
C PHE A 250 15.68 7.06 2.52
N PHE A 251 16.18 5.84 2.69
CA PHE A 251 16.22 5.14 3.97
C PHE A 251 17.56 4.45 4.21
N GLU A 252 17.90 4.17 5.47
CA GLU A 252 19.04 3.29 5.79
C GLU A 252 18.71 1.85 5.43
N GLU A 253 17.50 1.43 5.79
CA GLU A 253 16.94 0.14 5.49
C GLU A 253 15.49 0.33 5.05
N THR A 254 15.03 -0.47 4.09
CA THR A 254 13.62 -0.56 3.72
C THR A 254 12.97 -1.74 4.42
N ALA A 255 11.65 -1.69 4.59
CA ALA A 255 10.88 -2.82 5.09
C ALA A 255 10.38 -3.69 3.93
N THR A 256 9.79 -4.82 4.28
CA THR A 256 8.98 -5.69 3.42
C THR A 256 7.57 -5.75 3.98
N LEU A 257 6.65 -6.41 3.27
CA LEU A 257 5.30 -6.65 3.80
C LEU A 257 5.34 -7.36 5.17
N PHE A 258 6.28 -8.27 5.38
CA PHE A 258 6.33 -9.12 6.57
C PHE A 258 6.60 -8.36 7.86
N GLU A 259 7.37 -7.27 7.83
CA GLU A 259 7.56 -6.42 9.01
C GLU A 259 6.27 -5.70 9.41
N TYR A 260 5.35 -5.45 8.47
CA TYR A 260 4.04 -4.83 8.70
C TYR A 260 2.99 -5.78 9.29
N LEU A 261 3.18 -7.09 9.16
CA LEU A 261 2.20 -8.06 9.65
C LEU A 261 2.26 -8.17 11.18
N PRO A 262 1.11 -8.19 11.88
CA PRO A 262 1.08 -8.39 13.32
C PRO A 262 1.60 -9.78 13.71
N ALA A 263 2.22 -9.88 14.89
CA ALA A 263 2.74 -11.13 15.40
C ALA A 263 1.62 -12.18 15.53
N GLY A 264 1.85 -13.37 14.99
CA GLY A 264 0.87 -14.47 15.02
C GLY A 264 -0.22 -14.39 13.96
N ALA A 265 -0.16 -13.45 13.02
CA ALA A 265 -0.97 -13.46 11.80
C ALA A 265 -0.83 -14.80 11.04
N THR A 266 -1.90 -15.24 10.39
CA THR A 266 -1.87 -16.44 9.53
C THR A 266 -1.79 -16.03 8.07
N CYS A 267 -0.79 -16.52 7.35
CA CYS A 267 -0.64 -16.27 5.92
C CYS A 267 -1.34 -17.37 5.10
N VAL A 268 -2.19 -16.97 4.17
CA VAL A 268 -2.84 -17.85 3.20
C VAL A 268 -2.20 -17.60 1.84
N LEU A 269 -1.64 -18.62 1.21
CA LEU A 269 -1.22 -18.53 -0.18
C LEU A 269 -2.37 -18.96 -1.07
N HIS A 270 -2.79 -18.07 -1.97
CA HIS A 270 -3.90 -18.30 -2.88
C HIS A 270 -3.38 -18.55 -4.29
N GLU A 271 -3.77 -19.71 -4.84
CA GLU A 271 -3.29 -20.31 -6.10
C GLU A 271 -1.77 -20.59 -6.09
N ASP A 272 -1.04 -20.28 -7.17
CA ASP A 272 0.40 -20.51 -7.27
C ASP A 272 1.21 -19.22 -7.12
N VAL A 273 1.29 -18.76 -5.88
CA VAL A 273 2.10 -17.59 -5.46
C VAL A 273 3.57 -17.72 -5.89
N ALA A 274 4.13 -18.93 -5.95
CA ALA A 274 5.51 -19.14 -6.38
C ALA A 274 5.65 -18.85 -7.88
N ALA A 275 4.76 -19.40 -8.70
CA ALA A 275 4.73 -19.13 -10.14
C ALA A 275 4.50 -17.64 -10.44
N GLY A 276 3.59 -16.99 -9.71
CA GLY A 276 3.36 -15.53 -9.82
C GLY A 276 4.60 -14.70 -9.49
N ALA A 277 5.33 -15.05 -8.43
CA ALA A 277 6.59 -14.40 -8.06
C ALA A 277 7.69 -14.59 -9.12
N GLU A 278 7.85 -15.81 -9.64
CA GLU A 278 8.84 -16.12 -10.68
C GLU A 278 8.53 -15.42 -12.02
N ALA A 279 7.25 -15.36 -12.40
CA ALA A 279 6.82 -14.64 -13.59
C ALA A 279 7.14 -13.14 -13.49
N PHE A 280 6.80 -12.53 -12.34
CA PHE A 280 7.13 -11.14 -12.08
C PHE A 280 8.63 -10.85 -12.17
N TRP A 281 9.47 -11.72 -11.58
CA TRP A 281 10.92 -11.56 -11.63
C TRP A 281 11.51 -11.66 -13.03
N ARG A 282 10.92 -12.51 -13.89
CA ARG A 282 11.32 -12.63 -15.29
C ARG A 282 11.04 -11.32 -16.05
N ASP A 283 9.85 -10.76 -15.86
CA ASP A 283 9.44 -9.52 -16.51
C ASP A 283 10.22 -8.31 -15.99
N LEU A 284 10.45 -8.25 -14.67
CA LEU A 284 11.28 -7.25 -14.00
C LEU A 284 12.73 -7.27 -14.53
N GLY A 285 13.31 -8.46 -14.66
CA GLY A 285 14.67 -8.63 -15.21
C GLY A 285 14.78 -8.21 -16.67
N SER A 286 13.79 -8.58 -17.49
CA SER A 286 13.71 -8.16 -18.89
C SER A 286 13.66 -6.63 -19.02
N ARG A 287 12.80 -5.99 -18.23
CA ARG A 287 12.64 -4.53 -18.23
C ARG A 287 13.88 -3.81 -17.71
N TRP A 288 14.50 -4.31 -16.64
CA TRP A 288 15.74 -3.74 -16.13
C TRP A 288 16.86 -3.80 -17.16
N ASN A 289 17.03 -4.94 -17.85
CA ASN A 289 18.02 -5.09 -18.92
C ASN A 289 17.79 -4.12 -20.09
N LEU A 290 16.53 -3.86 -20.44
CA LEU A 290 16.18 -2.90 -21.49
C LEU A 290 16.52 -1.46 -21.10
N LEU A 291 16.29 -1.07 -19.84
CA LEU A 291 16.33 0.34 -19.42
C LEU A 291 17.65 0.77 -18.76
N ARG A 292 18.44 -0.17 -18.20
CA ARG A 292 19.67 0.13 -17.43
C ARG A 292 20.78 0.86 -18.19
N GLY A 293 20.70 0.91 -19.53
CA GLY A 293 21.67 1.60 -20.38
C GLY A 293 21.47 3.11 -20.50
N ASP A 294 20.34 3.65 -20.03
CA ASP A 294 20.05 5.08 -20.08
C ASP A 294 20.91 5.84 -19.04
N PRO A 295 21.88 6.67 -19.48
CA PRO A 295 22.73 7.40 -18.55
C PRO A 295 21.94 8.45 -17.76
N ASP A 296 20.91 9.07 -18.34
CA ASP A 296 20.15 10.14 -17.67
C ASP A 296 19.25 9.60 -16.56
N ARG A 297 19.00 8.29 -16.59
CA ARG A 297 18.15 7.57 -15.66
C ARG A 297 18.83 6.30 -15.13
N PRO A 298 19.85 6.44 -14.27
CA PRO A 298 20.49 5.28 -13.67
C PRO A 298 19.48 4.51 -12.80
N LEU A 299 19.47 3.19 -12.91
CA LEU A 299 18.50 2.32 -12.23
C LEU A 299 19.14 1.54 -11.09
N LEU A 300 18.41 1.39 -9.98
CA LEU A 300 18.81 0.45 -8.93
C LEU A 300 18.68 -1.00 -9.42
N PRO A 301 19.57 -1.90 -8.99
CA PRO A 301 19.38 -3.34 -9.16
C PRO A 301 18.01 -3.79 -8.65
N PRO A 302 17.33 -4.72 -9.35
CA PRO A 302 16.00 -5.20 -8.94
C PRO A 302 15.92 -5.68 -7.49
N GLY A 303 16.96 -6.35 -6.98
CA GLY A 303 17.00 -6.86 -5.61
C GLY A 303 17.01 -5.80 -4.50
N GLU A 304 17.29 -4.53 -4.82
CA GLU A 304 17.16 -3.43 -3.87
C GLU A 304 15.72 -2.92 -3.74
N LEU A 305 14.88 -3.16 -4.76
CA LEU A 305 13.49 -2.69 -4.82
C LEU A 305 12.47 -3.81 -4.58
N TYR A 306 12.83 -5.06 -4.87
CA TYR A 306 11.95 -6.21 -4.76
C TYR A 306 12.68 -7.38 -4.11
N LEU A 307 11.96 -8.13 -3.29
CA LEU A 307 12.39 -9.42 -2.76
C LEU A 307 12.46 -10.45 -3.87
N THR A 308 13.47 -11.31 -3.84
CA THR A 308 13.47 -12.54 -4.64
C THR A 308 12.36 -13.49 -4.15
N ALA A 309 11.94 -14.44 -5.00
CA ALA A 309 11.01 -15.47 -4.57
C ALA A 309 11.56 -16.26 -3.37
N GLU A 310 12.87 -16.55 -3.36
CA GLU A 310 13.54 -17.19 -2.23
C GLU A 310 13.44 -16.34 -0.95
N ASP A 311 13.83 -15.07 -1.02
CA ASP A 311 13.76 -14.13 0.11
C ASP A 311 12.36 -13.98 0.70
N PHE A 312 11.34 -13.98 -0.17
CA PHE A 312 9.94 -13.94 0.20
C PHE A 312 9.53 -15.18 0.99
N PHE A 313 9.85 -16.37 0.47
CA PHE A 313 9.52 -17.62 1.16
C PHE A 313 10.35 -17.87 2.42
N VAL A 314 11.56 -17.30 2.52
CA VAL A 314 12.36 -17.32 3.76
C VAL A 314 11.63 -16.54 4.85
N ARG A 315 11.20 -15.30 4.58
CA ARG A 315 10.47 -14.46 5.55
C ARG A 315 9.10 -15.02 5.90
N LEU A 316 8.42 -15.64 4.95
CA LEU A 316 7.13 -16.29 5.18
C LEU A 316 7.20 -17.42 6.23
N LYS A 317 8.37 -18.03 6.47
CA LYS A 317 8.52 -19.13 7.46
C LYS A 317 8.20 -18.71 8.89
N ASP A 318 8.26 -17.41 9.18
CA ASP A 318 7.96 -16.86 10.52
C ASP A 318 6.45 -16.82 10.81
N PHE A 319 5.60 -17.13 9.83
CA PHE A 319 4.15 -17.10 9.94
C PHE A 319 3.52 -18.49 9.73
N PRO A 320 2.47 -18.85 10.49
CA PRO A 320 1.59 -19.95 10.13
C PRO A 320 1.10 -19.82 8.69
N ARG A 321 1.21 -20.89 7.90
CA ARG A 321 0.87 -20.91 6.49
C ARG A 321 -0.22 -21.92 6.16
N LEU A 322 -1.18 -21.48 5.37
CA LEU A 322 -2.21 -22.31 4.72
C LEU A 322 -2.12 -22.11 3.21
N ASP A 323 -2.45 -23.14 2.44
CA ASP A 323 -2.44 -23.08 0.98
C ASP A 323 -3.88 -23.28 0.45
N VAL A 324 -4.35 -22.40 -0.43
CA VAL A 324 -5.65 -22.52 -1.12
C VAL A 324 -5.35 -22.62 -2.60
N ARG A 325 -5.79 -23.71 -3.24
CA ARG A 325 -5.46 -24.00 -4.64
C ARG A 325 -6.68 -24.49 -5.38
N ARG A 326 -6.76 -24.17 -6.68
CA ARG A 326 -7.73 -24.81 -7.56
C ARG A 326 -7.49 -26.32 -7.63
N ALA A 327 -8.55 -27.14 -7.56
CA ALA A 327 -8.41 -28.60 -7.63
C ALA A 327 -7.68 -29.10 -8.90
N ALA A 328 -7.72 -28.33 -9.98
CA ALA A 328 -7.06 -28.62 -11.25
C ALA A 328 -5.54 -28.31 -11.28
N SER A 329 -4.98 -27.62 -10.28
CA SER A 329 -3.54 -27.24 -10.24
C SER A 329 -2.62 -28.35 -9.68
N GLY A 330 -3.17 -29.56 -9.49
CA GLY A 330 -2.45 -30.74 -9.03
C GLY A 330 -2.89 -31.18 -7.62
N PRO A 331 -2.53 -32.41 -7.21
CA PRO A 331 -2.88 -32.91 -5.89
C PRO A 331 -2.24 -32.06 -4.79
N PRO A 332 -2.89 -31.93 -3.62
CA PRO A 332 -2.27 -31.26 -2.48
C PRO A 332 -0.97 -32.00 -2.07
N PRO A 333 -0.03 -31.32 -1.39
CA PRO A 333 1.19 -31.97 -0.90
C PRO A 333 0.87 -33.22 -0.09
N ALA A 334 1.62 -34.31 -0.27
CA ALA A 334 1.35 -35.58 0.40
C ALA A 334 1.22 -35.39 1.93
N GLY A 335 0.08 -35.82 2.50
CA GLY A 335 -0.23 -35.71 3.93
C GLY A 335 -0.90 -34.41 4.38
N ALA A 336 -1.15 -33.46 3.47
CA ALA A 336 -1.91 -32.24 3.75
C ALA A 336 -3.38 -32.54 4.08
N PRO A 337 -3.93 -32.06 5.22
CA PRO A 337 -5.38 -32.12 5.42
C PRO A 337 -6.04 -31.24 4.36
N ALA A 338 -6.83 -31.86 3.49
CA ALA A 338 -7.54 -31.18 2.41
C ALA A 338 -8.97 -30.85 2.86
N ILE A 339 -9.43 -29.61 2.67
CA ILE A 339 -10.86 -29.30 2.72
C ILE A 339 -11.42 -29.54 1.33
N GLU A 340 -12.27 -30.56 1.22
CA GLU A 340 -12.99 -30.87 -0.01
C GLU A 340 -14.15 -29.89 -0.19
N VAL A 341 -14.25 -29.31 -1.38
CA VAL A 341 -15.35 -28.46 -1.81
C VAL A 341 -16.06 -29.18 -2.95
N ALA A 342 -17.39 -29.26 -2.88
CA ALA A 342 -18.22 -29.78 -3.96
C ALA A 342 -18.68 -28.63 -4.88
N ASP A 343 -18.78 -28.91 -6.18
CA ASP A 343 -19.42 -27.99 -7.12
C ASP A 343 -20.89 -27.79 -6.73
N LEU A 344 -21.40 -26.57 -6.92
CA LEU A 344 -22.83 -26.33 -6.83
C LEU A 344 -23.55 -27.11 -7.94
N PRO A 345 -24.76 -27.64 -7.68
CA PRO A 345 -25.57 -28.24 -8.74
C PRO A 345 -25.84 -27.20 -9.84
N ASP A 346 -26.00 -27.66 -11.08
CA ASP A 346 -26.36 -26.77 -12.19
C ASP A 346 -27.73 -26.13 -11.92
N VAL A 347 -27.74 -24.81 -11.72
CA VAL A 347 -28.95 -24.00 -11.48
C VAL A 347 -29.37 -23.24 -12.75
N GLY A 348 -28.89 -23.66 -13.92
CA GLY A 348 -29.31 -23.10 -15.20
C GLY A 348 -30.83 -23.04 -15.33
N VAL A 349 -31.36 -21.84 -15.57
CA VAL A 349 -32.79 -21.66 -15.82
C VAL A 349 -33.12 -22.26 -17.18
N ASP A 350 -33.89 -23.36 -17.20
CA ASP A 350 -34.42 -23.91 -18.45
C ASP A 350 -35.46 -22.93 -19.04
N ARG A 351 -35.01 -22.12 -20.01
CA ARG A 351 -35.86 -21.15 -20.71
C ARG A 351 -36.96 -21.80 -21.56
N ARG A 352 -37.01 -23.13 -21.67
CA ARG A 352 -38.05 -23.89 -22.38
C ARG A 352 -39.09 -24.52 -21.47
N ALA A 353 -38.96 -24.37 -20.15
CA ALA A 353 -39.93 -24.88 -19.17
C ALA A 353 -41.09 -23.90 -18.88
N ALA A 354 -41.47 -23.05 -19.85
CA ALA A 354 -42.60 -22.11 -19.77
C ALA A 354 -43.75 -22.52 -20.69
#